data_AF-A0A1F5LGE8-F1
#
_entry.id   AF-A0A1F5LGE8-F1
#
_cell.length_a   1.000
_cell.length_b   1.000
_cell.length_c   1.000
_cell.angle_alpha   90.00
_cell.angle_beta   90.00
_cell.angle_gamma   90.00
#
_symmetry.space_group_name_H-M   'P 1'
#
loop_
_entity.id
_entity.type
_entity.pdbx_description
1 polymer ?
#
loop_
_entity_poly.entity_id
_entity_poly.type
_entity_poly.pdbx_seq_one_letter_code
_entity_poly.pdbx_strand_id
1 'polypeptide(L)' 'MQFSSFLFATLALALTSVWAQDATSDDKPTCLRICRDDPVTCQAGWVSKQIGAEDEDPCWTCCKE' A
#
# COMPACT_ATOMS: atom_id res chain seq x y z
N MET A 1 46.91 8.69 -19.57
CA MET A 1 45.60 8.05 -19.82
C MET A 1 44.89 7.84 -18.48
N GLN A 2 44.32 8.89 -17.88
CA GLN A 2 43.72 8.82 -16.53
C GLN A 2 42.41 9.61 -16.39
N PHE A 3 41.97 10.31 -17.45
CA PHE A 3 40.76 11.13 -17.40
C PHE A 3 39.48 10.38 -17.80
N SER A 4 39.59 9.15 -18.32
CA SER A 4 38.45 8.38 -18.82
C SER A 4 37.69 7.59 -17.75
N SER A 5 38.32 7.29 -16.61
CA SER A 5 37.69 6.48 -15.55
C SER A 5 36.68 7.25 -14.70
N PHE A 6 36.74 8.59 -14.68
CA PHE A 6 35.84 9.41 -13.85
C PHE A 6 34.49 9.67 -14.50
N LEU A 7 34.33 9.44 -15.81
CA LEU A 7 33.07 9.66 -16.52
C LEU A 7 32.03 8.56 -16.28
N PHE A 8 32.43 7.37 -15.84
CA PHE A 8 31.50 6.27 -15.60
C PHE A 8 30.79 6.34 -14.24
N ALA A 9 31.36 7.01 -13.24
CA ALA A 9 30.82 7.03 -11.89
C ALA A 9 29.60 7.95 -11.73
N THR A 10 29.45 8.96 -12.59
CA THR A 10 28.34 9.93 -12.48
C THR A 10 27.06 9.47 -13.16
N LEU A 11 27.14 8.53 -14.12
CA LEU A 11 25.96 8.04 -14.84
C LEU A 11 25.05 7.14 -13.98
N ALA A 12 25.61 6.47 -12.96
CA ALA A 12 24.85 5.54 -12.10
C ALA A 12 23.92 6.24 -11.10
N LEU A 13 24.13 7.53 -10.81
CA LEU A 13 23.36 8.26 -9.79
C LEU A 13 22.05 8.89 -10.30
N ALA A 14 21.74 8.79 -11.60
CA ALA A 14 20.55 9.41 -12.20
C ALA A 14 19.32 8.49 -12.29
N LEU A 15 19.43 7.20 -11.92
CA LEU A 15 18.35 6.21 -12.14
C LEU A 15 17.50 5.89 -10.90
N THR A 16 17.73 6.50 -9.74
CA THR A 16 17.03 6.13 -8.49
C THR A 16 15.76 6.92 -8.19
N SER A 17 15.25 7.75 -9.11
CA SER A 17 14.05 8.57 -8.88
C SER A 17 12.78 8.07 -9.58
N VAL A 18 12.55 6.76 -9.72
CA VAL A 18 11.28 6.22 -10.26
C VAL A 18 10.66 5.25 -9.26
N TRP A 19 10.03 5.82 -8.23
CA TRP A 19 8.91 5.31 -7.40
C TRP A 19 8.91 5.97 -6.01
N ALA A 20 8.76 7.30 -5.98
CA ALA A 20 7.75 7.79 -5.06
C ALA A 20 6.42 7.32 -5.66
N GLN A 21 5.99 6.10 -5.33
CA GLN A 21 4.61 5.72 -5.54
C GLN A 21 3.84 6.69 -4.65
N ASP A 22 3.29 7.72 -5.29
CA ASP A 22 2.12 8.43 -4.81
C ASP A 22 1.23 7.33 -4.23
N ALA A 23 1.11 7.31 -2.90
CA ALA A 23 0.15 6.47 -2.21
C ALA A 23 -1.19 7.08 -2.58
N THR A 24 -1.61 6.72 -3.79
CA THR A 24 -2.95 6.70 -4.34
C THR A 24 -3.90 7.59 -3.56
N SER A 25 -4.29 8.70 -4.20
CA SER A 25 -5.70 9.11 -4.16
C SER A 25 -6.54 7.85 -4.34
N ASP A 26 -6.98 7.27 -3.24
CA ASP A 26 -7.77 6.06 -3.23
C ASP A 26 -8.93 6.42 -2.32
N ASP A 27 -10.12 6.45 -2.93
CA ASP A 27 -11.42 6.39 -2.29
C ASP A 27 -11.55 5.05 -1.54
N LYS A 28 -10.51 4.68 -0.78
CA LYS A 28 -10.42 3.44 -0.04
C LYS A 28 -11.21 3.68 1.22
N PRO A 29 -12.29 2.91 1.43
CA PRO A 29 -13.15 3.09 2.59
C PRO A 29 -12.28 3.01 3.85
N THR A 30 -12.48 3.94 4.78
CA THR A 30 -11.70 3.97 6.01
C THR A 30 -12.10 2.78 6.86
N CYS A 31 -11.21 1.78 6.98
CA CYS A 31 -11.48 0.56 7.74
C CYS A 31 -10.80 0.57 9.12
N LEU A 32 -11.42 -0.12 10.07
CA LEU A 32 -10.78 -0.41 11.34
C LEU A 32 -9.59 -1.35 11.13
N ARG A 33 -8.54 -1.17 11.92
CA ARG A 33 -7.33 -2.01 11.90
C ARG A 33 -7.50 -3.27 12.77
N ILE A 34 -8.72 -3.79 12.83
CA ILE A 34 -9.07 -5.01 13.58
C ILE A 34 -9.48 -6.06 12.57
N CYS A 35 -8.89 -7.24 12.67
CA CYS A 35 -9.30 -8.42 11.94
C CYS A 35 -10.17 -9.32 12.83
N ARG A 36 -11.20 -9.90 12.23
CA ARG A 36 -12.10 -10.89 12.81
C ARG A 36 -12.18 -12.08 11.87
N ASP A 37 -12.31 -13.28 12.42
CA ASP A 37 -12.47 -14.50 11.61
C ASP A 37 -13.86 -14.57 10.96
N ASP A 38 -14.88 -14.00 11.63
CA ASP A 38 -16.28 -14.01 11.20
C ASP A 38 -16.84 -12.59 10.95
N PRO A 39 -17.90 -12.45 10.14
CA PRO A 39 -18.62 -11.18 9.96
C PRO A 39 -19.09 -10.61 11.30
N VAL A 40 -18.93 -9.30 11.49
CA VAL A 40 -19.28 -8.63 12.75
C VAL A 40 -20.29 -7.51 12.52
N THR A 41 -21.17 -7.31 13.50
CA THR A 41 -22.03 -6.12 13.53
C THR A 41 -21.18 -4.89 13.84
N CYS A 42 -21.21 -3.93 12.92
CA CYS A 42 -20.47 -2.68 13.04
C CYS A 42 -21.31 -1.59 13.74
N GLN A 43 -20.64 -0.51 14.17
CA GLN A 43 -21.32 0.68 14.69
C GLN A 43 -22.16 1.34 13.60
N ALA A 44 -23.13 2.17 13.98
CA ALA A 44 -23.96 2.90 13.02
C ALA A 44 -23.09 3.71 12.03
N GLY A 45 -23.37 3.57 10.73
CA GLY A 45 -22.59 4.22 9.66
C GLY A 45 -21.34 3.46 9.23
N TRP A 46 -21.16 2.22 9.66
CA TRP A 46 -20.08 1.33 9.25
C TRP A 46 -20.66 0.01 8.71
N VAL A 47 -19.97 -0.57 7.73
CA VAL A 47 -20.34 -1.83 7.08
C VAL A 47 -19.27 -2.89 7.34
N SER A 48 -19.70 -4.14 7.54
CA SER A 48 -18.77 -5.26 7.68
C SER A 48 -18.29 -5.68 6.29
N LYS A 49 -16.97 -5.72 6.11
CA LYS A 49 -16.34 -6.05 4.83
C LYS A 49 -15.15 -6.98 5.07
N GLN A 50 -15.00 -7.96 4.19
CA GLN A 50 -13.82 -8.81 4.17
C GLN A 50 -12.67 -8.10 3.45
N ILE A 51 -11.48 -8.10 4.06
CA ILE A 51 -10.26 -7.47 3.55
C ILE A 51 -9.12 -8.50 3.53
N GLY A 52 -8.22 -8.39 2.55
CA GLY A 52 -7.13 -9.34 2.28
C GLY A 52 -7.16 -9.81 0.83
N ALA A 53 -5.99 -10.10 0.26
CA ALA A 53 -5.89 -10.74 -1.06
C ALA A 53 -6.25 -12.23 -0.99
N GLU A 54 -6.56 -12.87 -2.12
CA GLU A 54 -6.88 -14.31 -2.17
C GLU A 54 -5.71 -15.21 -1.69
N ASP A 55 -4.48 -14.68 -1.76
CA ASP A 55 -3.24 -15.33 -1.30
C ASP A 55 -2.85 -14.95 0.15
N GLU A 56 -3.64 -14.10 0.82
CA GLU A 56 -3.50 -13.73 2.23
C GLU A 56 -4.66 -14.28 3.04
N ASP A 57 -4.54 -14.39 4.37
CA ASP A 57 -5.65 -14.78 5.25
C ASP A 57 -6.72 -13.67 5.27
N PRO A 58 -7.87 -13.83 4.58
CA PRO A 58 -8.82 -12.74 4.42
C PRO A 58 -9.66 -12.62 5.70
N CYS A 59 -9.69 -11.43 6.28
CA CYS A 59 -10.32 -11.18 7.57
C CYS A 59 -11.50 -10.21 7.44
N TRP A 60 -12.46 -10.28 8.36
CA TRP A 60 -13.56 -9.33 8.46
C TRP A 60 -13.16 -8.12 9.28
N THR A 61 -13.51 -6.93 8.79
CA THR A 61 -13.38 -5.66 9.52
C THR A 61 -14.62 -4.80 9.29
N CYS A 62 -14.72 -3.70 10.04
CA CYS A 62 -15.70 -2.65 9.79
C CYS A 62 -15.05 -1.54 8.98
N CYS A 63 -15.70 -1.13 7.89
CA CYS A 63 -15.30 0.00 7.07
C CYS A 63 -16.39 1.07 7.04
N LYS A 64 -15.97 2.32 7.00
CA LYS A 64 -16.86 3.45 6.76
C LYS A 64 -17.09 3.54 5.26
N GLU A 65 -18.36 3.61 4.86
CA GLU A 65 -18.73 3.93 3.47
C GLU A 65 -18.27 5.34 3.08
#